data_AF-A0A6G4X8V7-F1
#
_entry.id   AF-A0A6G4X8V7-F1
#
_cell.length_a   1.000
_cell.length_b   1.000
_cell.length_c   1.000
_cell.angle_alpha   90.00
_cell.angle_beta   90.00
_cell.angle_gamma   90.00
#
_symmetry.space_group_name_H-M   'P 1'
#
loop_
_entity.id
_entity.type
_entity.pdbx_description
1 polymer ?
#
loop_
_entity_poly.entity_id
_entity_poly.type
_entity_poly.pdbx_seq_one_letter_code
_entity_poly.pdbx_strand_id
1 'polypeptide(L)'
;MHRYTAWNFAAPTTAAPSAVTTGTSIKTMLQLATPSTRQLTVLSWGFTLDQPPSSTNTGTVELLQTDVAATVTAHAASGLVQLDPNAPDSLLTLGTGATGYTATAEGSITATRPFDLVEVPGLTAGADGGGIGGLTYEYQFMPDERPIVAVSRFLRVRVTFAAAVNMTCYVTWDE
;
A
#
# COMPACT_ATOMS: atom_id res chain seq x y z
N MET A 1 -18.91 -11.63 -4.91
CA MET A 1 -17.77 -10.70 -4.97
C MET A 1 -17.73 -10.04 -3.62
N HIS A 2 -16.69 -10.30 -2.85
CA HIS A 2 -16.56 -9.84 -1.47
C HIS A 2 -15.48 -8.78 -1.40
N ARG A 3 -15.70 -7.78 -0.54
CA ARG A 3 -14.84 -6.62 -0.44
C ARG A 3 -14.01 -6.65 0.83
N TYR A 4 -12.74 -6.34 0.66
CA TYR A 4 -11.75 -6.40 1.73
C TYR A 4 -10.89 -5.13 1.75
N THR A 5 -10.40 -4.78 2.93
CA THR A 5 -9.42 -3.70 3.12
C THR A 5 -8.29 -4.17 4.03
N ALA A 6 -7.08 -3.77 3.71
CA ALA A 6 -5.90 -3.99 4.54
C ALA A 6 -5.09 -2.70 4.65
N TRP A 7 -4.47 -2.52 5.81
CA TRP A 7 -3.61 -1.39 6.13
C TRP A 7 -2.19 -1.86 6.39
N ASN A 8 -1.21 -0.96 6.33
CA ASN A 8 0.18 -1.27 6.67
C ASN A 8 0.49 -1.37 8.17
N PHE A 9 -0.44 -1.89 8.97
CA PHE A 9 -0.29 -2.11 10.41
C PHE A 9 -0.99 -3.38 10.87
N ALA A 10 -0.67 -3.85 12.07
CA ALA A 10 -1.39 -4.95 12.71
C ALA A 10 -2.83 -4.53 13.04
N ALA A 11 -3.79 -5.44 12.87
CA ALA A 11 -5.20 -5.19 13.14
C ALA A 11 -5.40 -4.51 14.52
N PRO A 12 -6.10 -3.36 14.58
CA PRO A 12 -6.26 -2.62 15.82
C PRO A 12 -7.11 -3.45 16.78
N THR A 13 -6.53 -3.77 17.94
CA THR A 13 -7.19 -4.50 19.01
C THR A 13 -7.01 -3.71 20.30
N THR A 14 -6.15 -4.19 21.20
CA THR A 14 -5.81 -3.48 22.45
C THR A 14 -4.82 -2.33 22.21
N ALA A 15 -4.03 -2.39 21.14
CA ALA A 15 -3.09 -1.34 20.76
C ALA A 15 -3.64 -0.51 19.58
N ALA A 16 -3.34 0.79 19.61
CA ALA A 16 -3.65 1.70 18.51
C ALA A 16 -2.82 1.37 17.26
N PRO A 17 -3.33 1.67 16.06
CA PRO A 17 -2.54 1.58 14.83
C PRO A 17 -1.23 2.37 14.94
N SER A 18 -0.14 1.78 14.44
CA SER A 18 1.17 2.43 14.40
C SER A 18 1.57 2.65 12.95
N ALA A 19 1.84 3.91 12.59
CA ALA A 19 2.32 4.26 11.26
C ALA A 19 3.74 3.72 11.04
N VAL A 20 4.04 3.34 9.80
CA VAL A 20 5.34 2.76 9.43
C VAL A 20 6.26 3.87 8.95
N THR A 21 7.48 3.93 9.50
CA THR A 21 8.51 4.85 9.02
C THR A 21 8.90 4.51 7.58
N THR A 22 8.83 5.50 6.70
CA THR A 22 9.28 5.44 5.30
C THR A 22 10.82 5.40 5.24
N GLY A 23 11.40 5.37 4.02
CA GLY A 23 12.84 5.25 3.84
C GLY A 23 13.39 6.08 2.69
N THR A 24 14.71 6.27 2.72
CA THR A 24 15.49 6.91 1.65
C THR A 24 15.82 5.99 0.49
N SER A 25 15.64 4.68 0.69
CA SER A 25 15.56 3.69 -0.38
C SER A 25 14.10 3.28 -0.57
N ILE A 26 13.80 2.73 -1.74
CA ILE A 26 12.48 2.15 -2.03
C ILE A 26 12.12 1.18 -0.92
N LYS A 27 10.94 1.40 -0.32
CA LYS A 27 10.40 0.59 0.76
C LYS A 27 8.98 0.16 0.41
N THR A 28 8.69 -1.13 0.49
CA THR A 28 7.33 -1.66 0.42
C THR A 28 6.62 -1.35 1.73
N MET A 29 5.50 -0.66 1.62
CA MET A 29 4.69 -0.26 2.76
C MET A 29 3.56 -1.24 2.98
N LEU A 30 2.94 -1.73 1.90
CA LEU A 30 1.94 -2.79 1.90
C LEU A 30 2.16 -3.70 0.69
N GLN A 31 2.05 -5.02 0.90
CA GLN A 31 2.09 -6.04 -0.14
C GLN A 31 0.88 -6.98 0.02
N LEU A 32 0.13 -7.19 -1.07
CA LEU A 32 -0.94 -8.18 -1.14
C LEU A 32 -0.56 -9.26 -2.15
N ALA A 33 -0.59 -10.53 -1.74
CA ALA A 33 -0.21 -11.67 -2.56
C ALA A 33 -1.46 -12.43 -3.04
N THR A 34 -1.76 -12.31 -4.34
CA THR A 34 -2.85 -13.07 -4.95
C THR A 34 -2.55 -14.57 -4.93
N PRO A 35 -3.53 -15.42 -4.60
CA PRO A 35 -3.37 -16.86 -4.72
C PRO A 35 -3.27 -17.28 -6.20
N SER A 36 -2.94 -18.54 -6.46
CA SER A 36 -2.85 -19.10 -7.82
C SER A 36 -4.21 -19.28 -8.52
N THR A 37 -5.32 -19.09 -7.79
CA THR A 37 -6.68 -19.42 -8.25
C THR A 37 -7.58 -18.20 -8.40
N ARG A 38 -7.22 -17.05 -7.81
CA ARG A 38 -8.07 -15.86 -7.74
C ARG A 38 -7.27 -14.58 -7.97
N GLN A 39 -7.72 -13.80 -8.94
CA GLN A 39 -7.25 -12.43 -9.17
C GLN A 39 -7.96 -11.45 -8.22
N LEU A 40 -7.34 -10.31 -7.95
CA LEU A 40 -7.96 -9.21 -7.20
C LEU A 40 -8.28 -8.04 -8.13
N THR A 41 -9.39 -7.37 -7.87
CA THR A 41 -9.77 -6.13 -8.54
C THR A 41 -9.59 -4.98 -7.55
N VAL A 42 -8.67 -4.05 -7.83
CA VAL A 42 -8.40 -2.90 -6.96
C VAL A 42 -9.52 -1.87 -7.10
N LEU A 43 -10.05 -1.40 -5.96
CA LEU A 43 -11.17 -0.46 -5.92
C LEU A 43 -10.72 0.93 -5.49
N SER A 44 -9.94 0.98 -4.42
CA SER A 44 -9.36 2.22 -3.93
C SER A 44 -8.06 1.94 -3.20
N TRP A 45 -7.24 2.97 -3.12
CA TRP A 45 -6.03 2.97 -2.33
C TRP A 45 -5.75 4.38 -1.82
N GLY A 46 -4.92 4.46 -0.79
CA GLY A 46 -4.53 5.75 -0.26
C GLY A 46 -3.41 5.65 0.77
N PHE A 47 -2.92 6.80 1.16
CA PHE A 47 -1.93 6.95 2.22
C PHE A 47 -2.12 8.23 3.01
N THR A 48 -1.57 8.25 4.21
CA THR A 48 -1.53 9.40 5.11
C THR A 48 -0.14 9.50 5.74
N LEU A 49 0.43 10.70 5.75
CA LEU A 49 1.71 11.03 6.36
C LEU A 49 1.49 11.80 7.66
N ASP A 50 2.34 11.56 8.65
CA ASP A 50 2.32 12.30 9.93
C ASP A 50 2.81 13.75 9.78
N GLN A 51 3.70 13.97 8.82
CA GLN A 51 4.27 15.27 8.50
C GLN A 51 4.81 15.27 7.06
N PRO A 52 4.99 16.43 6.43
CA PRO A 52 5.65 16.50 5.14
C PRO A 52 7.12 16.05 5.28
N PRO A 53 7.69 15.37 4.27
CA PRO A 53 9.12 15.05 4.27
C PRO A 53 9.96 16.30 4.48
N SER A 54 10.84 16.29 5.50
CA SER A 54 11.68 17.44 5.92
C SER A 54 12.85 17.70 4.96
N SER A 55 12.56 17.71 3.66
CA SER A 55 13.52 17.91 2.59
C SER A 55 12.95 18.89 1.56
N THR A 56 13.82 19.46 0.72
CA THR A 56 13.41 20.25 -0.45
C THR A 56 13.05 19.38 -1.66
N ASN A 57 13.23 18.06 -1.55
CA ASN A 57 13.05 17.13 -2.67
C ASN A 57 11.66 16.54 -2.65
N THR A 58 11.14 16.23 -3.85
CA THR A 58 9.89 15.52 -4.04
C THR A 58 10.08 14.03 -3.81
N GLY A 59 9.20 13.46 -3.00
CA GLY A 59 9.09 12.04 -2.74
C GLY A 59 8.11 11.35 -3.69
N THR A 60 8.19 10.03 -3.81
CA THR A 60 7.24 9.25 -4.63
C THR A 60 6.57 8.16 -3.83
N VAL A 61 5.26 8.02 -4.01
CA VAL A 61 4.45 6.88 -3.56
C VAL A 61 3.80 6.26 -4.78
N GLU A 62 3.92 4.95 -4.93
CA GLU A 62 3.48 4.25 -6.14
C GLU A 62 2.65 3.01 -5.79
N LEU A 63 1.58 2.80 -6.55
CA LEU A 63 0.78 1.59 -6.56
C LEU A 63 1.11 0.79 -7.82
N LEU A 64 1.58 -0.45 -7.66
CA LEU A 64 1.95 -1.29 -8.79
C LEU A 64 1.79 -2.78 -8.52
N GLN A 65 1.74 -3.54 -9.59
CA GLN A 65 1.92 -4.99 -9.56
C GLN A 65 3.39 -5.37 -9.80
N THR A 66 3.86 -6.41 -9.12
CA THR A 66 5.19 -7.01 -9.24
C THR A 66 5.13 -8.54 -9.35
N ASP A 67 6.22 -9.16 -9.80
CA ASP A 67 6.34 -10.62 -10.00
C ASP A 67 7.21 -11.36 -8.96
N VAL A 68 8.03 -10.64 -8.21
CA VAL A 68 8.87 -11.18 -7.11
C VAL A 68 8.42 -10.54 -5.82
N ALA A 69 8.29 -11.30 -4.72
CA ALA A 69 7.87 -10.81 -3.40
C ALA A 69 8.98 -10.07 -2.63
N ALA A 70 8.59 -9.10 -1.79
CA ALA A 70 9.45 -8.47 -0.79
C ALA A 70 9.36 -9.27 0.51
N THR A 71 10.38 -9.18 1.36
CA THR A 71 10.35 -9.79 2.71
C THR A 71 9.66 -8.83 3.69
N VAL A 72 8.36 -9.04 3.90
CA VAL A 72 7.48 -8.19 4.70
C VAL A 72 7.25 -8.75 6.10
N THR A 73 6.80 -7.90 7.02
CA THR A 73 6.12 -8.35 8.23
C THR A 73 4.77 -8.93 7.82
N ALA A 74 4.58 -10.23 8.04
CA ALA A 74 3.38 -10.93 7.61
C ALA A 74 2.12 -10.36 8.28
N HIS A 75 1.05 -10.23 7.50
CA HIS A 75 -0.28 -9.98 8.06
C HIS A 75 -0.82 -11.23 8.76
N ALA A 76 -1.50 -11.03 9.89
CA ALA A 76 -2.45 -12.01 10.40
C ALA A 76 -3.77 -11.90 9.61
N ALA A 77 -4.57 -12.97 9.58
CA ALA A 77 -5.85 -12.99 8.88
C ALA A 77 -6.79 -11.86 9.34
N SER A 78 -6.77 -11.51 10.63
CA SER A 78 -7.54 -10.40 11.19
C SER A 78 -7.15 -9.01 10.65
N GLY A 79 -6.00 -8.88 9.98
CA GLY A 79 -5.57 -7.66 9.30
C GLY A 79 -6.20 -7.48 7.92
N LEU A 80 -6.85 -8.52 7.37
CA LEU A 80 -7.62 -8.46 6.13
C LEU A 80 -9.09 -8.28 6.52
N VAL A 81 -9.54 -7.04 6.59
CA VAL A 81 -10.88 -6.71 7.10
C VAL A 81 -11.92 -6.94 6.02
N GLN A 82 -12.88 -7.83 6.29
CA GLN A 82 -14.09 -7.94 5.47
C GLN A 82 -14.99 -6.73 5.70
N LEU A 83 -15.40 -6.05 4.62
CA LEU A 83 -16.34 -4.93 4.74
C LEU A 83 -17.80 -5.40 4.87
N ASP A 84 -18.10 -6.63 4.46
CA ASP A 84 -19.34 -7.33 4.79
C ASP A 84 -19.05 -8.33 5.93
N PRO A 85 -19.69 -8.20 7.11
CA PRO A 85 -19.48 -9.09 8.25
C PRO A 85 -19.77 -10.57 7.97
N ASN A 86 -20.56 -10.88 6.93
CA ASN A 86 -20.90 -12.26 6.57
C ASN A 86 -20.05 -12.79 5.40
N ALA A 87 -19.12 -12.00 4.88
CA ALA A 87 -18.23 -12.45 3.83
C ALA A 87 -17.25 -13.52 4.34
N PRO A 88 -16.86 -14.49 3.50
CA PRO A 88 -15.79 -15.42 3.83
C PRO A 88 -14.46 -14.68 4.00
N ASP A 89 -13.50 -15.31 4.68
CA ASP A 89 -12.12 -14.83 4.76
C ASP A 89 -11.51 -14.67 3.36
N SER A 90 -10.64 -13.65 3.22
CA SER A 90 -9.90 -13.41 1.97
C SER A 90 -9.01 -14.60 1.64
N LEU A 91 -8.86 -14.86 0.33
CA LEU A 91 -8.02 -15.94 -0.20
C LEU A 91 -6.56 -15.50 -0.42
N LEU A 92 -6.19 -14.27 -0.04
CA LEU A 92 -4.81 -13.81 -0.13
C LEU A 92 -3.87 -14.75 0.63
N THR A 93 -2.70 -15.00 0.04
CA THR A 93 -1.68 -15.82 0.70
C THR A 93 -1.00 -15.00 1.78
N LEU A 94 -1.00 -15.48 3.02
CA LEU A 94 -0.34 -14.83 4.15
C LEU A 94 1.07 -15.39 4.36
N GLY A 95 2.01 -14.54 4.75
CA GLY A 95 3.39 -14.95 5.04
C GLY A 95 4.41 -13.85 4.77
N THR A 96 5.63 -14.04 5.24
CA THR A 96 6.71 -13.04 5.12
C THR A 96 7.19 -12.82 3.68
N GLY A 97 6.97 -13.80 2.79
CA GLY A 97 7.16 -13.67 1.34
C GLY A 97 5.85 -13.52 0.56
N ALA A 98 4.77 -13.10 1.22
CA ALA A 98 3.42 -13.01 0.65
C ALA A 98 2.71 -11.74 1.13
N THR A 99 1.52 -11.83 1.72
CA THR A 99 0.78 -10.65 2.19
C THR A 99 1.30 -10.13 3.52
N GLY A 100 1.60 -8.84 3.58
CA GLY A 100 2.19 -8.19 4.74
C GLY A 100 2.53 -6.73 4.50
N TYR A 101 3.19 -6.12 5.47
CA TYR A 101 3.55 -4.70 5.47
C TYR A 101 5.00 -4.51 5.89
N THR A 102 5.56 -3.35 5.56
CA THR A 102 6.96 -2.95 5.81
C THR A 102 8.03 -3.95 5.31
N ALA A 103 8.73 -3.60 4.24
CA ALA A 103 9.96 -4.27 3.82
C ALA A 103 10.98 -3.28 3.27
N THR A 104 12.21 -3.39 3.73
CA THR A 104 13.37 -2.70 3.11
C THR A 104 14.04 -3.56 2.03
N ALA A 105 13.82 -4.88 2.07
CA ALA A 105 14.31 -5.81 1.06
C ALA A 105 13.22 -6.08 0.01
N GLU A 106 13.29 -5.35 -1.11
CA GLU A 106 12.29 -5.39 -2.19
C GLU A 106 12.30 -6.67 -3.05
N GLY A 107 13.40 -7.44 -3.01
CA GLY A 107 13.70 -8.46 -4.00
C GLY A 107 14.12 -7.86 -5.35
N SER A 108 14.62 -8.70 -6.26
CA SER A 108 14.94 -8.28 -7.63
C SER A 108 13.72 -8.49 -8.51
N ILE A 109 12.91 -7.44 -8.66
CA ILE A 109 11.70 -7.48 -9.48
C ILE A 109 12.10 -7.54 -10.96
N THR A 110 11.53 -8.47 -11.71
CA THR A 110 11.82 -8.66 -13.14
C THR A 110 10.72 -8.12 -14.05
N ALA A 111 9.51 -7.94 -13.54
CA ALA A 111 8.40 -7.33 -14.25
C ALA A 111 7.52 -6.48 -13.32
N THR A 112 7.17 -5.28 -13.78
CA THR A 112 6.27 -4.35 -13.08
C THR A 112 5.12 -3.91 -13.98
N ARG A 113 3.98 -3.57 -13.35
CA ARG A 113 2.90 -2.83 -14.01
C ARG A 113 2.40 -1.74 -13.05
N PRO A 114 2.78 -0.47 -13.26
CA PRO A 114 2.30 0.64 -12.43
C PRO A 114 0.81 0.90 -12.70
N PHE A 115 0.08 1.25 -11.64
CA PHE A 115 -1.33 1.61 -11.70
C PHE A 115 -1.57 3.08 -11.36
N ASP A 116 -0.84 3.58 -10.37
CA ASP A 116 -0.92 4.97 -9.94
C ASP A 116 0.42 5.40 -9.30
N LEU A 117 0.75 6.68 -9.42
CA LEU A 117 1.97 7.28 -8.88
C LEU A 117 1.65 8.69 -8.39
N VAL A 118 2.01 8.96 -7.15
CA VAL A 118 1.80 10.25 -6.49
C VAL A 118 3.14 10.82 -6.08
N GLU A 119 3.39 12.03 -6.55
CA GLU A 119 4.51 12.85 -6.11
C GLU A 119 4.11 13.64 -4.85
N VAL A 120 4.89 13.51 -3.80
CA VAL A 120 4.68 14.21 -2.53
C VAL A 120 5.74 15.31 -2.41
N PRO A 121 5.36 16.59 -2.46
CA PRO A 121 6.32 17.68 -2.33
C PRO A 121 6.90 17.71 -0.91
N GLY A 122 8.20 18.00 -0.83
CA GLY A 122 8.86 18.31 0.43
C GLY A 122 8.47 19.69 0.98
N LEU A 123 8.89 20.00 2.21
CA LEU A 123 8.48 21.18 2.97
C LEU A 123 8.63 22.53 2.24
N THR A 124 9.57 22.64 1.30
CA THR A 124 9.93 23.91 0.62
C THR A 124 9.69 23.89 -0.90
N ALA A 125 9.17 22.79 -1.46
CA ALA A 125 9.14 22.54 -2.90
C ALA A 125 7.93 23.13 -3.66
N GLY A 126 7.18 24.08 -3.07
CA GLY A 126 6.04 24.71 -3.72
C GLY A 126 4.95 25.07 -2.72
N ALA A 127 5.10 26.22 -2.09
CA ALA A 127 4.06 26.86 -1.30
C ALA A 127 3.05 27.57 -2.22
N ASP A 128 2.30 26.80 -3.00
CA ASP A 128 1.18 27.32 -3.77
C ASP A 128 -0.07 27.30 -2.88
N GLY A 129 -0.19 28.30 -2.01
CA GLY A 129 -1.48 28.85 -1.59
C GLY A 129 -2.51 27.94 -0.90
N GLY A 130 -2.13 26.75 -0.43
CA GLY A 130 -3.00 25.87 0.36
C GLY A 130 -2.15 24.96 1.25
N GLY A 131 -1.91 25.37 2.49
CA GLY A 131 -1.18 24.54 3.44
C GLY A 131 -1.81 23.14 3.56
N ILE A 132 -0.99 22.13 3.86
CA ILE A 132 -1.48 20.86 4.43
C ILE A 132 -2.36 20.03 3.45
N GLY A 133 -2.24 20.21 2.13
CA GLY A 133 -3.07 19.52 1.13
C GLY A 133 -2.59 18.14 0.62
N GLY A 134 -1.34 17.75 0.88
CA GLY A 134 -0.70 16.56 0.27
C GLY A 134 -0.23 15.48 1.25
N LEU A 135 -0.61 15.57 2.53
CA LEU A 135 -0.27 14.54 3.52
C LEU A 135 -1.19 13.33 3.41
N THR A 136 -2.37 13.50 2.83
CA THR A 136 -3.31 12.43 2.61
C THR A 136 -3.63 12.35 1.13
N TYR A 137 -3.58 11.14 0.60
CA TYR A 137 -4.01 10.82 -0.75
C TYR A 137 -5.01 9.68 -0.67
N GLU A 138 -6.09 9.82 -1.40
CA GLU A 138 -7.11 8.80 -1.55
C GLU A 138 -7.59 8.82 -3.00
N TYR A 139 -7.56 7.65 -3.63
CA TYR A 139 -8.04 7.50 -4.98
C TYR A 139 -8.93 6.27 -5.09
N GLN A 140 -10.11 6.48 -5.67
CA GLN A 140 -11.04 5.42 -6.00
C GLN A 140 -11.10 5.27 -7.51
N PHE A 141 -10.81 4.06 -7.99
CA PHE A 141 -10.92 3.74 -9.40
C PHE A 141 -12.39 3.71 -9.82
N MET A 142 -12.69 4.39 -10.93
CA MET A 142 -13.98 4.26 -11.58
C MET A 142 -14.21 2.81 -11.99
N PRO A 143 -15.46 2.29 -11.96
CA PRO A 143 -15.75 0.88 -12.23
C PRO A 143 -15.11 0.30 -13.49
N ASP A 144 -15.03 1.10 -14.56
CA ASP A 144 -14.51 0.68 -15.86
C ASP A 144 -12.98 0.70 -15.96
N GLU A 145 -12.30 1.33 -15.01
CA GLU A 145 -10.84 1.54 -15.01
C GLU A 145 -10.12 0.74 -13.91
N ARG A 146 -10.85 -0.11 -13.18
CA ARG A 146 -10.33 -0.86 -12.04
C ARG A 146 -9.17 -1.78 -12.45
N PRO A 147 -7.98 -1.59 -11.88
CA PRO A 147 -6.86 -2.47 -12.15
C PRO A 147 -7.14 -3.88 -11.64
N ILE A 148 -6.89 -4.87 -12.49
CA ILE A 148 -6.95 -6.29 -12.11
C ILE A 148 -5.53 -6.79 -11.90
N VAL A 149 -5.23 -7.29 -10.70
CA VAL A 149 -3.94 -7.95 -10.42
C VAL A 149 -4.06 -9.43 -10.68
N ALA A 150 -3.20 -9.94 -11.55
CA ALA A 150 -3.22 -11.34 -11.98
C ALA A 150 -2.88 -12.30 -10.84
N VAL A 151 -3.31 -13.57 -10.97
CA VAL A 151 -2.96 -14.64 -10.03
C VAL A 151 -1.45 -14.81 -9.85
N SER A 152 -1.02 -15.23 -8.65
CA SER A 152 0.40 -15.42 -8.32
C SER A 152 1.27 -14.19 -8.61
N ARG A 153 0.70 -13.01 -8.39
CA ARG A 153 1.39 -11.71 -8.43
C ARG A 153 1.16 -10.93 -7.14
N PHE A 154 1.98 -9.91 -6.95
CA PHE A 154 1.98 -9.08 -5.76
C PHE A 154 1.55 -7.67 -6.11
N LEU A 155 0.48 -7.19 -5.48
CA LEU A 155 0.18 -5.76 -5.47
C LEU A 155 1.03 -5.10 -4.38
N ARG A 156 1.60 -3.93 -4.67
CA ARG A 156 2.40 -3.16 -3.71
C ARG A 156 2.05 -1.70 -3.69
N VAL A 157 2.09 -1.15 -2.48
CA VAL A 157 2.30 0.28 -2.24
C VAL A 157 3.76 0.45 -1.84
N ARG A 158 4.53 1.20 -2.63
CA ARG A 158 5.93 1.52 -2.32
C ARG A 158 6.12 3.01 -2.11
N VAL A 159 7.14 3.36 -1.34
CA VAL A 159 7.51 4.74 -1.05
C VAL A 159 9.02 4.93 -1.17
N THR A 160 9.42 6.09 -1.68
CA THR A 160 10.81 6.56 -1.66
C THR A 160 10.84 8.05 -1.38
N PHE A 161 11.39 8.44 -0.22
CA PHE A 161 11.46 9.84 0.20
C PHE A 161 12.90 10.25 0.51
N ALA A 162 13.26 11.51 0.30
CA ALA A 162 14.61 11.98 0.66
C ALA A 162 14.84 12.09 2.18
N ALA A 163 13.77 12.16 2.98
CA ALA A 163 13.80 12.13 4.43
C ALA A 163 12.65 11.25 4.95
N ALA A 164 12.93 10.44 5.97
CA ALA A 164 11.94 9.53 6.52
C ALA A 164 10.87 10.26 7.33
N VAL A 165 9.61 9.97 7.02
CA VAL A 165 8.40 10.33 7.77
C VAL A 165 7.59 9.08 8.06
N ASN A 166 6.59 9.14 8.93
CA ASN A 166 5.73 7.98 9.16
C ASN A 166 4.53 8.03 8.22
N MET A 167 4.19 6.86 7.68
CA MET A 167 3.12 6.72 6.71
C MET A 167 2.21 5.56 7.09
N THR A 168 0.91 5.81 6.99
CA THR A 168 -0.13 4.80 6.97
C THR A 168 -0.64 4.67 5.55
N CYS A 169 -0.90 3.46 5.05
CA CYS A 169 -1.52 3.25 3.75
C CYS A 169 -2.54 2.12 3.79
N TYR A 170 -3.46 2.16 2.84
CA TYR A 170 -4.49 1.15 2.71
C TYR A 170 -4.73 0.79 1.24
N VAL A 171 -5.24 -0.41 1.02
CA VAL A 171 -5.80 -0.84 -0.26
C VAL A 171 -7.14 -1.53 0.00
N THR A 172 -8.14 -1.22 -0.81
CA THR A 172 -9.43 -1.90 -0.85
C THR A 172 -9.59 -2.62 -2.17
N TRP A 173 -9.99 -3.90 -2.11
CA TRP A 173 -10.13 -4.75 -3.29
C TRP A 173 -11.35 -5.65 -3.19
N ASP A 174 -11.76 -6.18 -4.35
CA ASP A 174 -12.76 -7.21 -4.46
C ASP A 174 -12.13 -8.56 -4.87
N GLU A 175 -12.64 -9.66 -4.29
CA GLU A 175 -12.36 -11.06 -4.68
C GLU A 175 -13.65 -11.82 -5.08
#